data_AF-A0A9D8SIT5-F1
#
_entry.id   AF-A0A9D8SIT5-F1
#
_cell.length_a   1.000
_cell.length_b   1.000
_cell.length_c   1.000
_cell.angle_alpha   90.00
_cell.angle_beta   90.00
_cell.angle_gamma   90.00
#
_symmetry.space_group_name_H-M   'P 1'
#
loop_
_entity.id
_entity.type
_entity.pdbx_description
1 polymer ?
#
loop_
_entity_poly.entity_id
_entity_poly.type
_entity_poly.pdbx_seq_one_letter_code
_entity_poly.pdbx_strand_id
1 'polypeptide(L)'
;VYNTLTAALTKGLHKIDIQHRQGTGGQTHNIEIEYPNGERYDINSQGILFSEDNIDIGRMSIAGDYAMSEDSILNLDVDLSKGIADQLVVSGDVETNGVLNIIFSGELSQDASFQLFDVAGDANFGFSEIHLLGNPYDDSNWDLTGLMAGGDGFLRSTGVPEPSTWVLMLAGVSGLYLLRKRRK
;
A
#
# COMPACT_ATOMS: atom_id res chain seq x y z
N VAL A 1 15.19 13.05 30.80
CA VAL A 1 15.63 14.40 30.39
C VAL A 1 14.76 14.80 29.23
N TYR A 2 14.01 15.89 29.34
CA TYR A 2 13.20 16.40 28.23
C TYR A 2 14.07 17.32 27.38
N ASN A 3 14.15 17.03 26.08
CA ASN A 3 14.69 17.98 25.13
C ASN A 3 13.52 18.83 24.64
N THR A 4 13.46 20.09 25.09
CA THR A 4 12.39 21.01 24.72
C THR A 4 12.87 21.92 23.59
N LEU A 5 12.12 21.95 22.49
CA LEU A 5 12.27 22.93 21.42
C LEU A 5 11.07 23.87 21.46
N THR A 6 11.33 25.18 21.57
CA THR A 6 10.28 26.21 21.55
C THR A 6 10.47 27.09 20.32
N ALA A 7 9.43 27.19 19.50
CA ALA A 7 9.42 28.04 18.31
C ALA A 7 8.10 28.82 18.22
N ALA A 8 8.17 30.08 17.81
CA ALA A 8 6.99 30.86 17.47
C ALA A 8 6.58 30.53 16.03
N LEU A 9 5.44 29.87 15.87
CA LEU A 9 4.93 29.46 14.56
C LEU A 9 3.88 30.46 14.07
N THR A 10 3.92 30.81 12.79
CA THR A 10 2.82 31.51 12.12
C THR A 10 1.70 30.52 11.78
N LYS A 11 0.48 31.01 11.56
CA LYS A 11 -0.63 30.14 11.14
C LYS A 11 -0.29 29.48 9.78
N GLY A 12 -0.26 28.16 9.75
CA GLY A 12 0.09 27.36 8.56
C GLY A 12 0.63 25.98 8.94
N LEU A 13 0.97 25.17 7.93
CA LEU A 13 1.62 23.88 8.10
C LEU A 13 3.13 24.08 8.34
N HIS A 14 3.69 23.36 9.30
CA HIS A 14 5.12 23.39 9.61
C HIS A 14 5.66 21.97 9.66
N LYS A 15 6.77 21.73 8.96
CA LYS A 15 7.46 20.43 8.99
C LYS A 15 8.34 20.36 10.22
N ILE A 16 8.23 19.26 10.97
CA ILE A 16 9.09 18.94 12.10
C ILE A 16 9.72 17.57 11.83
N ASP A 17 11.05 17.53 11.72
CA ASP A 17 11.81 16.29 11.55
C ASP A 17 12.43 15.90 12.91
N ILE A 18 12.07 14.72 13.44
CA ILE A 18 12.57 14.21 14.71
C ILE A 18 13.42 12.96 14.43
N GLN A 19 14.72 13.05 14.69
CA GLN A 19 15.63 11.92 14.59
C GLN A 19 15.95 11.38 15.98
N HIS A 20 15.76 10.08 16.18
CA HIS A 20 16.06 9.42 17.43
C HIS A 20 16.97 8.21 17.22
N ARG A 21 17.91 7.98 18.16
CA ARG A 21 18.80 6.83 18.18
C ARG A 21 18.54 6.02 19.44
N GLN A 22 17.91 4.84 19.29
CA GLN A 22 17.71 3.95 20.44
C GLN A 22 19.05 3.35 20.90
N GLY A 23 19.33 3.45 22.20
CA GLY A 23 20.40 2.71 22.87
C GLY A 23 19.93 1.33 23.33
N THR A 24 20.87 0.50 23.80
CA THR A 24 20.59 -0.83 24.36
C THR A 24 19.87 -0.73 25.70
N GLY A 25 18.54 -0.74 25.65
CA GLY A 25 17.66 -0.71 26.82
C GLY A 25 16.35 -0.05 26.42
N GLY A 26 15.26 -0.81 26.39
CA GLY A 26 13.95 -0.35 25.95
C GLY A 26 13.57 0.96 26.64
N GLN A 27 13.58 2.05 25.88
CA GLN A 27 13.20 3.38 26.34
C GLN A 27 11.93 3.79 25.61
N THR A 28 10.87 4.01 26.38
CA THR A 28 9.64 4.65 25.90
C THR A 28 9.93 6.13 25.71
N HIS A 29 9.71 6.64 24.50
CA HIS A 29 9.89 8.05 24.18
C HIS A 29 8.53 8.70 24.04
N ASN A 30 8.27 9.71 24.86
CA ASN A 30 7.07 10.51 24.79
C ASN A 30 7.34 11.78 23.99
N ILE A 31 6.55 11.99 22.92
CA ILE A 31 6.58 13.22 22.13
C ILE A 31 5.29 13.98 22.46
N GLU A 32 5.45 15.13 23.11
CA GLU A 32 4.35 16.01 23.51
C GLU A 32 4.48 17.34 22.77
N ILE A 33 3.35 17.88 22.30
CA ILE A 33 3.24 19.26 21.82
C ILE A 33 2.57 20.08 22.93
N GLU A 34 3.20 21.17 23.35
CA GLU A 34 2.60 22.16 24.24
C GLU A 34 2.18 23.40 23.43
N TYR A 35 0.90 23.73 23.48
CA TYR A 35 0.35 24.90 22.81
C TYR A 35 0.55 26.18 23.65
N PRO A 36 0.48 27.38 23.06
CA PRO A 36 0.65 28.64 23.79
C PRO A 36 -0.36 28.87 24.93
N ASN A 37 -1.51 28.18 24.91
CA ASN A 37 -2.52 28.20 25.97
C ASN A 37 -2.20 27.22 27.13
N GLY A 38 -1.08 26.49 27.07
CA GLY A 38 -0.66 25.50 28.05
C GLY A 38 -1.30 24.12 27.89
N GLU A 39 -2.15 23.93 26.87
CA GLU A 39 -2.67 22.59 26.54
C GLU A 39 -1.55 21.72 25.98
N ARG A 40 -1.59 20.43 26.36
CA ARG A 40 -0.61 19.45 25.91
C ARG A 40 -1.28 18.36 25.10
N TYR A 41 -0.61 17.94 24.04
CA TYR A 41 -1.05 16.89 23.15
C TYR A 41 0.01 15.80 23.07
N ASP A 42 -0.32 14.62 23.57
CA ASP A 42 0.55 13.45 23.50
C ASP A 42 0.35 12.75 22.15
N ILE A 43 1.36 12.87 21.29
CA ILE A 43 1.35 12.30 19.94
C ILE A 43 1.28 10.76 20.00
N ASN A 44 1.82 10.14 21.05
CA ASN A 44 1.83 8.68 21.19
C ASN A 44 0.45 8.09 21.41
N SER A 45 -0.48 8.88 21.95
CA SER A 45 -1.80 8.41 22.38
C SER A 45 -2.90 8.56 21.32
N GLN A 46 -2.66 9.35 20.27
CA GLN A 46 -3.71 9.76 19.33
C GLN A 46 -3.41 9.44 17.86
N GLY A 47 -2.16 9.15 17.49
CA GLY A 47 -1.81 8.75 16.13
C GLY A 47 -2.01 9.86 15.09
N ILE A 48 -0.94 10.17 14.36
CA ILE A 48 -0.94 10.95 13.11
C ILE A 48 -0.87 12.49 13.27
N LEU A 49 0.21 13.04 12.72
CA LEU A 49 0.40 14.43 12.33
C LEU A 49 -0.01 14.53 10.85
N PHE A 50 -0.87 15.48 10.50
CA PHE A 50 -1.38 15.67 9.13
C PHE A 50 -0.25 15.81 8.09
N SER A 51 -0.29 15.00 7.02
CA SER A 51 0.41 15.28 5.75
C SER A 51 -0.57 15.90 4.75
N GLU A 52 -0.29 17.10 4.26
CA GLU A 52 -1.00 17.67 3.11
C GLU A 52 -0.35 17.13 1.83
N ASP A 53 -0.81 15.96 1.39
CA ASP A 53 -1.14 15.64 -0.01
C ASP A 53 -1.44 14.13 -0.17
N ASN A 54 -2.73 13.82 -0.29
CA ASN A 54 -3.35 12.69 -1.02
C ASN A 54 -2.75 11.27 -0.87
N ILE A 55 -3.51 10.46 -0.14
CA ILE A 55 -3.52 8.98 -0.05
C ILE A 55 -2.44 8.45 0.91
N ASP A 56 -2.91 7.76 1.95
CA ASP A 56 -2.18 7.14 3.07
C ASP A 56 -1.21 6.02 2.64
N ILE A 57 -0.70 6.05 1.39
CA ILE A 57 0.29 5.10 0.89
C ILE A 57 1.63 5.37 1.59
N GLY A 58 2.03 4.46 2.46
CA GLY A 58 3.19 4.57 3.33
C GLY A 58 4.02 3.28 3.43
N ARG A 59 5.11 3.38 4.19
CA ARG A 59 6.01 2.25 4.48
C ARG A 59 6.02 1.99 5.98
N MET A 60 5.54 0.82 6.39
CA MET A 60 5.73 0.31 7.75
C MET A 60 7.05 -0.47 7.79
N SER A 61 7.99 -0.05 8.64
CA SER A 61 9.30 -0.71 8.77
C SER A 61 9.46 -1.30 10.16
N ILE A 62 9.77 -2.59 10.22
CA ILE A 62 9.93 -3.37 11.45
C ILE A 62 11.36 -3.91 11.49
N ALA A 63 12.08 -3.56 12.55
CA ALA A 63 13.38 -4.14 12.84
C ALA A 63 13.21 -5.43 13.63
N GLY A 64 13.67 -6.54 13.08
CA GLY A 64 13.49 -7.89 13.62
C GLY A 64 12.30 -8.61 12.99
N ASP A 65 11.81 -9.63 13.67
CA ASP A 65 10.74 -10.50 13.17
C ASP A 65 9.36 -9.85 13.35
N TYR A 66 8.43 -10.23 12.48
CA TYR A 66 7.04 -9.78 12.53
C TYR A 66 6.08 -10.96 12.50
N ALA A 67 5.10 -10.95 13.41
CA ALA A 67 4.09 -12.00 13.49
C ALA A 67 2.67 -11.42 13.62
N MET A 68 1.71 -12.02 12.91
CA MET A 68 0.28 -11.77 13.07
C MET A 68 -0.45 -13.00 13.60
N SER A 69 -1.44 -12.77 14.45
CA SER A 69 -2.35 -13.82 14.95
C SER A 69 -3.55 -14.02 14.03
N GLU A 70 -4.30 -15.11 14.20
CA GLU A 70 -5.48 -15.44 13.36
C GLU A 70 -6.59 -14.37 13.40
N ASP A 71 -6.74 -13.64 14.50
CA ASP A 71 -7.75 -12.57 14.62
C ASP A 71 -7.25 -11.21 14.09
N SER A 72 -6.02 -11.15 13.57
CA SER A 72 -5.40 -9.91 13.09
C SER A 72 -5.87 -9.55 11.68
N ILE A 73 -5.95 -8.24 11.43
CA ILE A 73 -6.26 -7.68 10.11
C ILE A 73 -5.11 -6.77 9.71
N LEU A 74 -4.56 -7.00 8.52
CA LEU A 74 -3.62 -6.10 7.85
C LEU A 74 -4.33 -5.42 6.69
N ASN A 75 -4.32 -4.09 6.68
CA ASN A 75 -4.82 -3.29 5.56
C ASN A 75 -3.62 -2.67 4.83
N LEU A 76 -3.60 -2.81 3.51
CA LEU A 76 -2.61 -2.19 2.64
C LEU A 76 -3.33 -1.44 1.53
N ASP A 77 -3.08 -0.14 1.43
CA ASP A 77 -3.63 0.71 0.39
C ASP A 77 -2.78 0.59 -0.90
N VAL A 78 -3.45 0.65 -2.05
CA VAL A 78 -2.84 0.66 -3.38
C VAL A 78 -3.45 1.79 -4.20
N ASP A 79 -2.62 2.72 -4.67
CA ASP A 79 -3.03 3.76 -5.60
C ASP A 79 -2.61 3.36 -7.02
N LEU A 80 -3.61 2.89 -7.77
CA LEU A 80 -3.47 2.43 -9.14
C LEU A 80 -3.07 3.56 -10.10
N SER A 81 -3.53 4.78 -9.81
CA SER A 81 -3.29 5.95 -10.67
C SER A 81 -1.85 6.44 -10.57
N LYS A 82 -1.25 6.31 -9.38
CA LYS A 82 0.13 6.69 -9.10
C LYS A 82 1.11 5.53 -9.22
N GLY A 83 0.63 4.29 -9.29
CA GLY A 83 1.49 3.10 -9.36
C GLY A 83 2.27 2.88 -8.05
N ILE A 84 1.69 3.24 -6.91
CA ILE A 84 2.30 3.10 -5.58
C ILE A 84 1.40 2.25 -4.67
N ALA A 85 2.00 1.60 -3.69
CA ALA A 85 1.31 0.77 -2.71
C ALA A 85 1.97 0.87 -1.33
N ASP A 86 1.19 0.57 -0.30
CA ASP A 86 1.71 0.37 1.05
C ASP A 86 2.74 -0.75 1.05
N GLN A 87 3.76 -0.57 1.88
CA GLN A 87 4.82 -1.55 2.06
C GLN A 87 4.99 -1.93 3.51
N LEU A 88 4.86 -3.22 3.81
CA LEU A 88 5.36 -3.80 5.04
C LEU A 88 6.79 -4.30 4.80
N VAL A 89 7.73 -3.74 5.58
CA VAL A 89 9.15 -4.05 5.46
C VAL A 89 9.64 -4.63 6.76
N VAL A 90 10.22 -5.82 6.68
CA VAL A 90 10.63 -6.59 7.85
C VAL A 90 12.07 -7.05 7.66
N SER A 91 12.95 -6.69 8.60
CA SER A 91 14.37 -7.05 8.51
C SER A 91 14.68 -8.47 9.00
N GLY A 92 13.73 -9.12 9.67
CA GLY A 92 13.79 -10.51 10.11
C GLY A 92 12.75 -11.37 9.40
N ASP A 93 12.30 -12.43 10.09
CA ASP A 93 11.33 -13.37 9.55
C ASP A 93 9.89 -12.84 9.68
N VAL A 94 9.00 -13.31 8.80
CA VAL A 94 7.58 -12.94 8.78
C VAL A 94 6.71 -14.17 8.92
N GLU A 95 5.77 -14.13 9.86
CA GLU A 95 4.70 -15.11 9.99
C GLU A 95 3.35 -14.40 10.06
N THR A 96 2.57 -14.45 8.99
CA THR A 96 1.25 -13.81 8.96
C THR A 96 0.13 -14.84 9.00
N ASN A 97 -0.90 -14.52 9.76
CA ASN A 97 -2.18 -15.23 9.85
C ASN A 97 -3.31 -14.19 9.79
N GLY A 98 -4.56 -14.66 9.79
CA GLY A 98 -5.73 -13.79 9.77
C GLY A 98 -6.00 -13.20 8.38
N VAL A 99 -6.47 -11.96 8.33
CA VAL A 99 -7.02 -11.37 7.10
C VAL A 99 -6.10 -10.29 6.52
N LEU A 100 -5.82 -10.39 5.22
CA LEU A 100 -5.20 -9.32 4.43
C LEU A 100 -6.27 -8.61 3.60
N ASN A 101 -6.44 -7.31 3.81
CA ASN A 101 -7.23 -6.46 2.94
C ASN A 101 -6.28 -5.59 2.09
N ILE A 102 -6.41 -5.71 0.77
CA ILE A 102 -5.75 -4.84 -0.19
C ILE A 102 -6.81 -3.87 -0.69
N ILE A 103 -6.60 -2.57 -0.47
CA ILE A 103 -7.60 -1.53 -0.72
C ILE A 103 -7.14 -0.69 -1.91
N PHE A 104 -7.85 -0.81 -3.02
CA PHE A 104 -7.53 -0.09 -4.25
C PHE A 104 -8.17 1.29 -4.30
N SER A 105 -7.42 2.23 -4.85
CA SER A 105 -7.87 3.57 -5.21
C SER A 105 -7.30 3.97 -6.57
N GLY A 106 -7.97 4.92 -7.25
CA GLY A 106 -7.57 5.37 -8.58
C GLY A 106 -7.91 4.39 -9.70
N GLU A 107 -7.47 4.73 -10.91
CA GLU A 107 -7.68 3.92 -12.12
C GLU A 107 -6.37 3.27 -12.57
N LEU A 108 -6.42 2.01 -12.99
CA LEU A 108 -5.25 1.29 -13.51
C LEU A 108 -4.94 1.77 -14.94
N SER A 109 -3.71 2.22 -15.16
CA SER A 109 -3.28 2.71 -16.49
C SER A 109 -2.94 1.58 -17.46
N GLN A 110 -2.22 0.53 -17.01
CA GLN A 110 -2.03 -0.78 -17.64
C GLN A 110 -1.11 -1.63 -16.74
N ASP A 111 -1.09 -2.97 -16.92
CA ASP A 111 -0.09 -3.91 -16.38
C ASP A 111 0.78 -3.38 -15.22
N ALA A 112 0.20 -3.31 -14.02
CA ALA A 112 0.89 -2.80 -12.84
C ALA A 112 1.38 -3.95 -11.95
N SER A 113 2.49 -3.70 -11.27
CA SER A 113 3.04 -4.57 -10.24
C SER A 113 3.35 -3.73 -9.01
N PHE A 114 2.89 -4.19 -7.87
CA PHE A 114 3.04 -3.52 -6.58
C PHE A 114 3.76 -4.45 -5.62
N GLN A 115 4.87 -3.98 -5.06
CA GLN A 115 5.52 -4.67 -3.96
C GLN A 115 4.82 -4.27 -2.67
N LEU A 116 4.19 -5.24 -2.01
CA LEU A 116 3.47 -5.06 -0.75
C LEU A 116 4.32 -5.47 0.45
N PHE A 117 5.22 -6.43 0.25
CA PHE A 117 6.13 -6.94 1.28
C PHE A 117 7.59 -6.90 0.80
N ASP A 118 8.48 -6.43 1.67
CA ASP A 118 9.94 -6.40 1.51
C ASP A 118 10.55 -7.09 2.74
N VAL A 119 10.90 -8.37 2.58
CA VAL A 119 11.25 -9.26 3.71
C VAL A 119 12.67 -9.77 3.52
N ALA A 120 13.54 -9.46 4.50
CA ALA A 120 14.93 -9.89 4.45
C ALA A 120 15.15 -11.34 4.94
N GLY A 121 14.28 -11.83 5.83
CA GLY A 121 14.27 -13.20 6.33
C GLY A 121 13.35 -14.14 5.56
N ASP A 122 12.94 -15.24 6.20
CA ASP A 122 11.93 -16.14 5.66
C ASP A 122 10.54 -15.54 5.83
N ALA A 123 9.71 -15.60 4.79
CA ALA A 123 8.33 -15.12 4.85
C ALA A 123 7.33 -16.26 4.69
N ASN A 124 6.44 -16.40 5.67
CA ASN A 124 5.28 -17.27 5.64
C ASN A 124 4.00 -16.43 5.62
N PHE A 125 3.40 -16.32 4.43
CA PHE A 125 2.15 -15.59 4.24
C PHE A 125 0.93 -16.51 4.38
N GLY A 126 0.61 -16.89 5.63
CA GLY A 126 -0.46 -17.81 6.01
C GLY A 126 -1.82 -17.15 6.22
N PHE A 127 -2.14 -16.07 5.49
CA PHE A 127 -3.45 -15.41 5.59
C PHE A 127 -4.59 -16.42 5.35
N SER A 128 -5.58 -16.42 6.24
CA SER A 128 -6.79 -17.25 6.09
C SER A 128 -7.68 -16.72 4.97
N GLU A 129 -7.69 -15.40 4.77
CA GLU A 129 -8.47 -14.70 3.75
C GLU A 129 -7.66 -13.53 3.17
N ILE A 130 -7.81 -13.31 1.87
CA ILE A 130 -7.27 -12.15 1.16
C ILE A 130 -8.42 -11.47 0.43
N HIS A 131 -8.65 -10.19 0.72
CA HIS A 131 -9.71 -9.39 0.11
C HIS A 131 -9.13 -8.28 -0.77
N LEU A 132 -9.68 -8.17 -1.98
CA LEU A 132 -9.36 -7.13 -2.95
C LEU A 132 -10.48 -6.08 -2.94
N LEU A 133 -10.38 -5.10 -2.05
CA LEU A 133 -11.42 -4.11 -1.78
C LEU A 133 -11.26 -2.90 -2.69
N GLY A 134 -12.37 -2.33 -3.19
CA GLY A 134 -12.30 -1.20 -4.13
C GLY A 134 -11.71 -1.57 -5.50
N ASN A 135 -11.49 -2.86 -5.76
CA ASN A 135 -10.98 -3.38 -7.02
C ASN A 135 -11.90 -2.93 -8.18
N PRO A 136 -11.39 -2.16 -9.16
CA PRO A 136 -12.19 -1.74 -10.32
C PRO A 136 -12.42 -2.87 -11.33
N TYR A 137 -11.80 -4.03 -11.14
CA TYR A 137 -11.88 -5.21 -12.02
C TYR A 137 -12.36 -6.46 -11.28
N ASP A 138 -12.45 -7.57 -12.00
CA ASP A 138 -12.68 -8.89 -11.40
C ASP A 138 -11.40 -9.33 -10.63
N ASP A 139 -11.56 -10.09 -9.56
CA ASP A 139 -10.43 -10.59 -8.76
C ASP A 139 -9.50 -11.51 -9.58
N SER A 140 -10.04 -12.17 -10.60
CA SER A 140 -9.27 -12.99 -11.54
C SER A 140 -8.28 -12.19 -12.40
N ASN A 141 -8.40 -10.86 -12.43
CA ASN A 141 -7.42 -9.98 -13.07
C ASN A 141 -6.17 -9.77 -12.20
N TRP A 142 -6.12 -10.28 -10.98
CA TRP A 142 -4.98 -10.12 -10.09
C TRP A 142 -4.25 -11.44 -9.86
N ASP A 143 -2.94 -11.40 -10.06
CA ASP A 143 -2.01 -12.48 -9.74
C ASP A 143 -1.44 -12.26 -8.34
N LEU A 144 -1.87 -13.13 -7.42
CA LEU A 144 -1.44 -13.17 -6.02
C LEU A 144 -0.32 -14.19 -5.78
N THR A 145 0.14 -14.91 -6.80
CA THR A 145 1.16 -15.95 -6.61
C THR A 145 2.47 -15.39 -6.06
N GLY A 146 2.80 -14.14 -6.42
CA GLY A 146 3.93 -13.40 -5.87
C GLY A 146 3.81 -13.10 -4.38
N LEU A 147 2.59 -12.92 -3.85
CA LEU A 147 2.37 -12.79 -2.40
C LEU A 147 2.60 -14.11 -1.67
N MET A 148 2.31 -15.24 -2.32
CA MET A 148 2.36 -16.56 -1.68
C MET A 148 3.69 -17.29 -1.87
N ALA A 149 4.66 -16.68 -2.55
CA ALA A 149 5.90 -17.33 -2.96
C ALA A 149 6.93 -17.50 -1.83
N GLY A 150 6.76 -16.80 -0.70
CA GLY A 150 7.71 -16.76 0.41
C GLY A 150 8.93 -15.91 0.07
N GLY A 151 9.01 -14.72 0.69
CA GLY A 151 10.02 -13.69 0.46
C GLY A 151 9.34 -12.33 0.22
N ASP A 152 9.84 -11.57 -0.75
CA ASP A 152 9.19 -10.34 -1.18
C ASP A 152 7.83 -10.63 -1.81
N GLY A 153 6.79 -10.00 -1.28
CA GLY A 153 5.41 -10.22 -1.68
C GLY A 153 4.97 -9.20 -2.73
N PHE A 154 4.62 -9.69 -3.91
CA PHE A 154 4.16 -8.86 -5.03
C PHE A 154 2.71 -9.17 -5.41
N LEU A 155 1.96 -8.09 -5.61
CA LEU A 155 0.65 -8.10 -6.26
C LEU A 155 0.82 -7.62 -7.70
N ARG A 156 0.30 -8.38 -8.67
CA ARG A 156 0.41 -8.02 -10.08
C ARG A 156 -0.96 -8.03 -10.77
N SER A 157 -1.24 -7.01 -11.56
CA SER A 157 -2.38 -7.03 -12.46
C SER A 157 -2.02 -7.85 -13.69
N THR A 158 -2.81 -8.89 -13.97
CA THR A 158 -2.81 -9.58 -15.25
C THR A 158 -3.62 -8.73 -16.21
N GLY A 159 -2.98 -8.22 -17.26
CA GLY A 159 -3.65 -7.36 -18.24
C GLY A 159 -4.98 -7.95 -18.65
N VAL A 160 -6.04 -7.14 -18.56
CA VAL A 160 -7.38 -7.51 -19.02
C VAL A 160 -7.22 -7.99 -20.46
N PRO A 161 -7.65 -9.21 -20.81
CA PRO A 161 -7.75 -9.59 -22.21
C PRO A 161 -8.70 -8.56 -22.85
N GLU A 162 -8.14 -7.62 -23.61
CA GLU A 162 -8.97 -6.61 -24.28
C GLU A 162 -10.10 -7.36 -24.97
N PRO A 163 -11.37 -7.01 -24.70
CA PRO A 163 -12.46 -7.69 -25.33
C PRO A 163 -12.30 -7.45 -26.83
N SER A 164 -11.82 -8.49 -27.50
CA SER A 164 -12.13 -8.71 -28.88
C SER A 164 -11.52 -7.67 -29.83
N THR A 165 -10.35 -7.08 -29.57
CA THR A 165 -9.61 -6.26 -30.56
C THR A 165 -9.41 -7.05 -31.86
N TRP A 166 -9.15 -8.36 -31.72
CA TRP A 166 -9.13 -9.31 -32.82
C TRP A 166 -10.50 -9.54 -33.48
N VAL A 167 -11.58 -9.62 -32.70
CA VAL A 167 -12.94 -9.80 -33.25
C VAL A 167 -13.43 -8.52 -33.93
N LEU A 168 -13.13 -7.34 -33.40
CA LEU A 168 -13.42 -6.05 -33.99
C LEU A 168 -12.57 -5.82 -35.25
N MET A 169 -11.30 -6.22 -35.25
CA MET A 169 -10.50 -6.26 -36.49
C MET A 169 -11.10 -7.20 -37.51
N LEU A 170 -11.42 -8.44 -37.13
CA LEU A 170 -11.99 -9.43 -38.06
C LEU A 170 -13.36 -8.99 -38.56
N ALA A 171 -14.23 -8.46 -37.71
CA ALA A 171 -15.53 -7.91 -38.09
C ALA A 171 -15.37 -6.69 -39.00
N GLY A 172 -14.42 -5.80 -38.73
CA GLY A 172 -14.11 -4.64 -39.56
C GLY A 172 -13.62 -5.03 -40.96
N VAL A 173 -12.68 -5.97 -41.04
CA VAL A 173 -12.15 -6.52 -42.31
C VAL A 173 -13.24 -7.24 -43.09
N SER A 174 -14.07 -8.03 -42.40
CA SER A 174 -15.23 -8.73 -42.99
C SER A 174 -16.26 -7.76 -43.56
N GLY A 175 -16.58 -6.70 -42.81
CA GLY A 175 -17.49 -5.64 -43.22
C GLY A 175 -16.98 -4.89 -44.46
N LEU A 176 -15.70 -4.55 -44.49
CA LEU A 176 -15.06 -3.91 -45.65
C LEU A 176 -15.08 -4.81 -46.90
N TYR A 177 -14.82 -6.11 -46.73
CA TYR A 177 -14.88 -7.09 -47.82
C TYR A 177 -16.29 -7.19 -48.43
N LEU A 178 -17.32 -7.27 -47.58
CA LEU A 178 -18.72 -7.32 -48.02
C LEU A 178 -19.16 -6.04 -48.72
N LEU A 179 -18.74 -4.86 -48.23
CA LEU A 179 -19.01 -3.57 -48.88
C LEU A 179 -18.33 -3.46 -50.25
N ARG A 180 -17.10 -3.99 -50.40
CA ARG A 180 -16.40 -4.01 -51.69
C ARG A 180 -17.06 -4.92 -52.71
N LYS A 181 -17.62 -6.06 -52.26
CA LYS A 181 -18.35 -7.00 -53.14
C LYS A 181 -19.66 -6.41 -53.68
N ARG A 182 -20.30 -5.49 -52.94
CA ARG A 182 -21.55 -4.81 -53.37
C ARG A 182 -21.34 -3.65 -54.35
N ARG A 183 -20.10 -3.16 -54.53
CA ARG A 183 -19.77 -2.05 -55.44
C ARG A 183 -19.22 -2.50 -56.81
N LYS A 184 -19.04 -3.80 -57.02
CA LYS A 184 -18.73 -4.40 -58.33
C LYS A 184 -19.99 -5.01 -58.91
#